data_AF-A0A3L8R9G4-F1
#
_entry.id   AF-A0A3L8R9G4-F1
#
_cell.length_a   1.000
_cell.length_b   1.000
_cell.length_c   1.000
_cell.angle_alpha   90.00
_cell.angle_beta   90.00
_cell.angle_gamma   90.00
#
_symmetry.space_group_name_H-M   'P 1'
#
loop_
_entity.id
_entity.type
_entity.pdbx_description
1 polymer ?
#
loop_
_entity_poly.entity_id
_entity_poly.type
_entity_poly.pdbx_seq_one_letter_code
_entity_poly.pdbx_strand_id
1 'polypeptide(L)'
;MAPATAFAVAACGSHADNSAGPAAAGPHSAHAGGSSAPPQPLRPGERFLDLRMAEAYTPAPPEGGGSDEYRCQMIDPGLTKTAFLTGTQFGPENVAIAHHAVVYAVPPGGAAAVREQDAKTPGLGWQCFGGTGVAGAEVEEGDAAWVDPWARLVTTKGRSE
;
A
#
# COMPACT_ATOMS: atom_id res chain seq x y z
N MET A 1 37.34 -25.42 13.39
CA MET A 1 37.28 -25.18 11.93
C MET A 1 35.90 -25.58 11.45
N ALA A 2 35.02 -24.59 11.24
CA ALA A 2 33.69 -24.81 10.69
C ALA A 2 33.72 -24.49 9.19
N PRO A 3 33.12 -25.30 8.31
CA PRO A 3 33.20 -25.09 6.87
C PRO A 3 32.31 -23.91 6.47
N ALA A 4 32.86 -23.01 5.67
CA ALA A 4 32.13 -21.91 5.05
C ALA A 4 31.17 -22.46 3.99
N THR A 5 29.89 -22.15 4.10
CA THR A 5 28.89 -22.44 3.05
C THR A 5 28.80 -21.23 2.13
N ALA A 6 29.21 -21.40 0.87
CA ALA A 6 29.07 -20.38 -0.16
C ALA A 6 27.67 -20.48 -0.79
N PHE A 7 26.91 -19.39 -0.78
CA PHE A 7 25.70 -19.24 -1.60
C PHE A 7 26.07 -18.50 -2.88
N ALA A 8 25.84 -19.14 -4.03
CA ALA A 8 25.95 -18.48 -5.33
C ALA A 8 24.59 -17.86 -5.67
N VAL A 9 24.54 -16.54 -5.84
CA VAL A 9 23.39 -15.84 -6.42
C VAL A 9 23.67 -15.67 -7.91
N ALA A 10 22.86 -16.31 -8.75
CA ALA A 10 22.86 -16.07 -10.19
C ALA A 10 21.75 -15.06 -10.53
N ALA A 11 22.14 -13.88 -11.02
CA ALA A 11 21.21 -12.91 -11.60
C ALA A 11 21.44 -12.90 -13.12
N CYS A 12 20.44 -13.31 -13.91
CA CYS A 12 20.46 -13.15 -15.36
C CYS A 12 19.93 -11.75 -15.71
N GLY A 13 20.83 -10.86 -16.14
CA GLY A 13 20.47 -9.62 -16.83
C GLY A 13 20.59 -9.81 -18.33
N SER A 14 19.53 -9.52 -19.09
CA SER A 14 19.54 -9.59 -20.55
C SER A 14 19.61 -8.17 -21.14
N HIS A 15 20.80 -7.78 -21.60
CA HIS A 15 21.00 -6.86 -22.73
C HIS A 15 22.19 -7.45 -23.50
N ALA A 16 22.21 -7.60 -24.84
CA ALA A 16 21.57 -6.83 -25.87
C ALA A 16 21.39 -7.69 -27.14
N ASP A 17 20.35 -7.42 -27.91
CA ASP A 17 20.40 -7.47 -29.37
C ASP A 17 19.62 -6.28 -29.93
N ASN A 18 20.33 -5.42 -30.66
CA ASN A 18 19.83 -4.24 -31.34
C ASN A 18 18.93 -4.65 -32.51
N SER A 19 17.65 -4.81 -32.24
CA SER A 19 16.60 -4.74 -33.26
C SER A 19 15.62 -3.64 -32.84
N ALA A 20 15.30 -2.73 -33.76
CA ALA A 20 14.32 -1.66 -33.54
C ALA A 20 12.93 -2.27 -33.33
N GLY A 21 12.64 -2.67 -32.10
CA GLY A 21 11.31 -3.04 -31.62
C GLY A 21 10.48 -1.79 -31.32
N PRO A 22 9.14 -1.90 -31.28
CA PRO A 22 8.27 -0.78 -30.98
C PRO A 22 8.64 -0.17 -29.62
N ALA A 23 8.51 1.16 -29.51
CA ALA A 23 8.89 1.95 -28.36
C ALA A 23 8.49 1.26 -27.04
N ALA A 24 9.48 1.02 -26.18
CA ALA A 24 9.26 0.46 -24.87
C ALA A 24 8.18 1.29 -24.15
N ALA A 25 7.12 0.61 -23.73
CA ALA A 25 6.16 1.20 -22.82
C ALA A 25 6.93 1.61 -21.55
N GLY A 26 6.69 2.83 -21.08
CA GLY A 26 7.38 3.39 -19.91
C GLY A 26 7.26 2.51 -18.67
N PRO A 27 8.01 2.83 -17.59
CA PRO A 27 8.16 2.01 -16.38
C PRO A 27 6.87 1.74 -15.57
N HIS A 28 5.69 2.03 -16.12
CA HIS A 28 4.37 1.86 -15.48
C HIS A 28 3.46 0.84 -16.19
N SER A 29 3.90 0.16 -17.26
CA SER A 29 3.01 -0.71 -18.05
C SER A 29 2.88 -2.18 -17.58
N ALA A 30 3.50 -2.57 -16.47
CA ALA A 30 3.50 -3.97 -16.02
C ALA A 30 2.18 -4.42 -15.33
N HIS A 31 1.23 -3.51 -15.06
CA HIS A 31 -0.03 -3.85 -14.37
C HIS A 31 -1.26 -3.92 -15.29
N ALA A 32 -1.08 -3.76 -16.60
CA ALA A 32 -2.18 -3.83 -17.55
C ALA A 32 -2.47 -5.28 -17.96
N GLY A 33 -3.35 -5.97 -17.23
CA GLY A 33 -4.13 -7.06 -17.86
C GLY A 33 -4.29 -8.40 -17.14
N GLY A 34 -4.03 -8.48 -15.83
CA GLY A 34 -4.51 -9.64 -15.07
C GLY A 34 -6.03 -9.54 -14.87
N SER A 35 -6.80 -10.47 -15.45
CA SER A 35 -8.17 -10.72 -14.95
C SER A 35 -8.06 -11.05 -13.48
N SER A 36 -8.76 -10.33 -12.61
CA SER A 36 -8.81 -10.68 -11.18
C SER A 36 -9.28 -12.13 -11.07
N ALA A 37 -8.48 -12.98 -10.44
CA ALA A 37 -8.92 -14.34 -10.13
C ALA A 37 -10.23 -14.25 -9.31
N PRO A 38 -11.17 -15.18 -9.51
CA PRO A 38 -12.40 -15.17 -8.72
C PRO A 38 -12.05 -15.29 -7.23
N PRO A 39 -12.78 -14.57 -6.35
CA PRO A 39 -12.52 -14.61 -4.93
C PRO A 39 -12.56 -16.05 -4.43
N GLN A 40 -11.50 -16.47 -3.75
CA GLN A 40 -11.43 -17.79 -3.14
C GLN A 40 -12.15 -17.75 -1.78
N PRO A 41 -12.78 -18.86 -1.35
CA PRO A 41 -13.32 -18.95 0.00
C PRO A 41 -12.19 -18.85 1.03
N LEU A 42 -12.53 -18.34 2.22
CA LEU A 42 -11.61 -18.28 3.36
C LEU A 42 -11.16 -19.69 3.78
N ARG A 43 -9.90 -19.81 4.19
CA ARG A 43 -9.37 -21.05 4.78
C ARG A 43 -9.98 -21.28 6.17
N PRO A 44 -10.00 -22.53 6.67
CA PRO A 44 -10.43 -22.80 8.04
C PRO A 44 -9.70 -21.92 9.07
N GLY A 45 -10.46 -21.18 9.88
CA GLY A 45 -9.94 -20.27 10.89
C GLY A 45 -9.66 -18.84 10.39
N GLU A 46 -9.69 -18.58 9.08
CA GLU A 46 -9.67 -17.21 8.56
C GLU A 46 -11.05 -16.55 8.69
N ARG A 47 -11.04 -15.23 8.84
CA ARG A 47 -12.23 -14.38 8.84
C ARG A 47 -11.86 -13.01 8.28
N PHE A 48 -12.80 -12.36 7.60
CA PHE A 48 -12.67 -10.94 7.28
C PHE A 48 -12.87 -10.09 8.53
N LEU A 49 -12.17 -8.96 8.57
CA LEU A 49 -12.39 -7.90 9.54
C LEU A 49 -12.68 -6.63 8.76
N ASP A 50 -13.93 -6.19 8.79
CA ASP A 50 -14.35 -4.97 8.10
C ASP A 50 -13.95 -3.75 8.91
N LEU A 51 -12.89 -3.08 8.46
CA LEU A 51 -12.34 -1.89 9.08
C LEU A 51 -12.80 -0.66 8.28
N ARG A 52 -13.41 0.32 8.95
CA ARG A 52 -13.85 1.58 8.36
C ARG A 52 -13.45 2.75 9.25
N MET A 53 -13.12 3.88 8.63
CA MET A 53 -12.97 5.13 9.35
C MET A 53 -14.30 5.49 10.01
N ALA A 54 -14.23 6.09 11.20
CA ALA A 54 -15.42 6.49 11.95
C ALA A 54 -16.22 7.58 11.23
N GLU A 55 -15.53 8.43 10.46
CA GLU A 55 -16.09 9.56 9.72
C GLU A 55 -15.50 9.60 8.31
N ALA A 56 -16.27 10.13 7.36
CA ALA A 56 -15.81 10.33 5.99
C ALA A 56 -14.83 11.50 5.92
N TYR A 57 -13.80 11.36 5.09
CA TYR A 57 -12.79 12.39 4.87
C TYR A 57 -12.97 13.09 3.52
N THR A 58 -12.95 14.43 3.52
CA THR A 58 -12.91 15.24 2.29
C THR A 58 -11.49 15.75 2.07
N PRO A 59 -10.80 15.30 1.01
CA PRO A 59 -9.45 15.77 0.73
C PRO A 59 -9.37 17.28 0.48
N ALA A 60 -8.31 17.89 0.99
CA ALA A 60 -7.95 19.27 0.79
C ALA A 60 -6.46 19.34 0.37
N PRO A 61 -6.18 19.18 -0.94
CA PRO A 61 -4.81 19.29 -1.46
C PRO A 61 -4.16 20.63 -1.06
N PRO A 62 -2.85 20.65 -0.79
CA PRO A 62 -2.16 21.84 -0.32
C PRO A 62 -2.22 22.99 -1.34
N GLU A 63 -2.30 24.22 -0.82
CA GLU A 63 -2.23 25.43 -1.63
C GLU A 63 -0.89 25.49 -2.39
N GLY A 64 -0.90 25.81 -3.68
CA GLY A 64 0.31 25.87 -4.52
C GLY A 64 0.32 24.97 -5.75
N GLY A 65 -0.77 24.25 -6.03
CA GLY A 65 -1.01 23.66 -7.36
C GLY A 65 -0.86 22.14 -7.48
N GLY A 66 -0.70 21.42 -6.37
CA GLY A 66 -0.81 19.96 -6.38
C GLY A 66 -2.27 19.48 -6.43
N SER A 67 -2.55 18.44 -7.20
CA SER A 67 -3.85 17.74 -7.17
C SER A 67 -3.97 16.73 -6.03
N ASP A 68 -2.83 16.30 -5.50
CA ASP A 68 -2.75 15.14 -4.62
C ASP A 68 -2.59 15.58 -3.16
N GLU A 69 -3.34 14.93 -2.29
CA GLU A 69 -3.13 14.96 -0.85
C GLU A 69 -2.68 13.57 -0.39
N TYR A 70 -1.63 13.53 0.43
CA TYR A 70 -1.15 12.28 1.02
C TYR A 70 -1.43 12.29 2.52
N ARG A 71 -2.39 11.48 2.94
CA ARG A 71 -2.89 11.50 4.31
C ARG A 71 -2.95 10.12 4.91
N CYS A 72 -2.33 9.98 6.08
CA CYS A 72 -2.36 8.76 6.88
C CYS A 72 -3.49 8.88 7.88
N GLN A 73 -4.25 7.80 8.04
CA GLN A 73 -5.32 7.69 9.01
C GLN A 73 -5.11 6.40 9.80
N MET A 74 -5.26 6.47 11.11
CA MET A 74 -5.13 5.30 11.97
C MET A 74 -6.47 4.56 12.07
N ILE A 75 -6.41 3.23 11.99
CA ILE A 75 -7.52 2.36 12.35
C ILE A 75 -7.05 1.28 13.33
N ASP A 76 -7.76 1.13 14.44
CA ASP A 76 -7.50 0.07 15.41
C ASP A 76 -8.31 -1.18 15.02
N PRO A 77 -7.67 -2.33 14.72
CA PRO A 77 -8.39 -3.54 14.38
C PRO A 77 -9.05 -4.23 15.59
N GLY A 78 -8.85 -3.74 16.82
CA GLY A 78 -9.47 -4.27 18.03
C GLY A 78 -9.04 -5.70 18.38
N LEU A 79 -7.90 -6.16 17.86
CA LEU A 79 -7.41 -7.51 18.08
C LEU A 79 -6.81 -7.63 19.48
N THR A 80 -7.40 -8.51 20.30
CA THR A 80 -6.92 -8.76 21.67
C THR A 80 -5.99 -9.99 21.76
N LYS A 81 -5.72 -10.65 20.63
CA LYS A 81 -4.86 -11.83 20.52
C LYS A 81 -4.04 -11.72 19.23
N THR A 82 -2.85 -12.29 19.23
CA THR A 82 -2.02 -12.39 18.01
C THR A 82 -2.79 -13.10 16.90
N ALA A 83 -2.75 -12.52 15.70
CA ALA A 83 -3.35 -13.07 14.50
C ALA A 83 -2.42 -12.84 13.31
N PHE A 84 -2.61 -13.65 12.27
CA PHE A 84 -1.92 -13.46 10.99
C PHE A 84 -2.80 -12.66 10.04
N LEU A 85 -2.21 -11.66 9.39
CA LEU A 85 -2.81 -10.99 8.25
C LEU A 85 -2.47 -11.80 6.99
N THR A 86 -3.46 -12.49 6.43
CA THR A 86 -3.27 -13.38 5.26
C THR A 86 -3.76 -12.77 3.95
N GLY A 87 -4.37 -11.59 4.01
CA GLY A 87 -4.82 -10.83 2.86
C GLY A 87 -5.48 -9.52 3.29
N THR A 88 -5.56 -8.59 2.36
CA THR A 88 -6.15 -7.26 2.53
C THR A 88 -7.00 -6.94 1.30
N GLN A 89 -7.97 -6.04 1.50
CA GLN A 89 -8.72 -5.45 0.41
C GLN A 89 -9.03 -4.02 0.78
N PHE A 90 -8.52 -3.07 -0.01
CA PHE A 90 -8.88 -1.67 0.12
C PHE A 90 -10.07 -1.33 -0.77
N GLY A 91 -11.08 -0.70 -0.18
CA GLY A 91 -12.29 -0.24 -0.88
C GLY A 91 -12.54 1.23 -0.56
N PRO A 92 -12.13 2.18 -1.41
CA PRO A 92 -12.41 3.59 -1.17
C PRO A 92 -13.90 3.89 -1.44
N GLU A 93 -14.46 4.85 -0.71
CA GLU A 93 -15.82 5.32 -0.94
C GLU A 93 -15.99 6.02 -2.29
N ASN A 94 -14.92 6.67 -2.78
CA ASN A 94 -14.91 7.39 -4.05
C ASN A 94 -13.66 7.08 -4.88
N VAL A 95 -13.78 6.13 -5.80
CA VAL A 95 -12.72 5.75 -6.77
C VAL A 95 -12.39 6.81 -7.81
N ALA A 96 -13.20 7.88 -7.93
CA ALA A 96 -12.88 9.01 -8.81
C ALA A 96 -11.89 9.98 -8.15
N ILE A 97 -11.75 9.93 -6.82
CA ILE A 97 -10.84 10.76 -6.03
C ILE A 97 -9.63 9.94 -5.56
N ALA A 98 -9.87 8.77 -4.97
CA ALA A 98 -8.79 7.91 -4.48
C ALA A 98 -8.02 7.27 -5.65
N HIS A 99 -6.76 7.65 -5.82
CA HIS A 99 -5.89 7.10 -6.87
C HIS A 99 -4.98 5.97 -6.35
N HIS A 100 -4.42 6.14 -5.16
CA HIS A 100 -3.60 5.15 -4.47
C HIS A 100 -3.99 5.03 -3.00
N ALA A 101 -3.75 3.86 -2.43
CA ALA A 101 -3.80 3.66 -0.99
C ALA A 101 -2.72 2.67 -0.59
N VAL A 102 -2.23 2.84 0.63
CA VAL A 102 -1.26 1.95 1.24
C VAL A 102 -1.75 1.57 2.62
N VAL A 103 -1.77 0.27 2.90
CA VAL A 103 -1.98 -0.23 4.26
C VAL A 103 -0.61 -0.53 4.88
N TYR A 104 -0.38 0.05 6.06
CA TYR A 104 0.75 -0.27 6.92
C TYR A 104 0.24 -1.03 8.14
N ALA A 105 0.87 -2.17 8.48
CA ALA A 105 0.62 -2.86 9.73
C ALA A 105 1.64 -2.39 10.77
N VAL A 106 1.15 -1.66 11.78
CA VAL A 106 1.98 -1.17 12.89
C VAL A 106 1.88 -2.15 14.06
N PRO A 107 3.00 -2.70 14.56
CA PRO A 107 2.98 -3.62 15.69
C PRO A 107 2.61 -2.89 17.00
N PRO A 108 2.23 -3.63 18.06
CA PRO A 108 1.79 -3.02 19.33
C PRO A 108 2.76 -2.00 19.93
N GLY A 109 4.08 -2.17 19.71
CA GLY A 109 5.11 -1.23 20.17
C GLY A 109 5.03 0.16 19.55
N GLY A 110 4.63 0.28 18.27
CA GLY A 110 4.50 1.56 17.56
C GLY A 110 3.13 2.23 17.71
N ALA A 111 2.12 1.49 18.18
CA ALA A 111 0.74 1.97 18.21
C ALA A 111 0.53 3.23 19.08
N ALA A 112 1.30 3.39 20.16
CA ALA A 112 1.23 4.58 21.00
C ALA A 112 1.77 5.83 20.28
N ALA A 113 2.90 5.70 19.58
CA ALA A 113 3.50 6.80 18.82
C ALA A 113 2.59 7.24 17.66
N VAL A 114 1.94 6.29 16.98
CA VAL A 114 0.97 6.61 15.91
C VAL A 114 -0.24 7.33 16.45
N ARG A 115 -0.81 6.90 17.59
CA ARG A 115 -1.92 7.63 18.24
C ARG A 115 -1.52 9.03 18.66
N GLU A 116 -0.31 9.20 19.18
CA GLU A 116 0.20 10.53 19.53
C GLU A 116 0.34 11.40 18.29
N GLN A 117 0.85 10.86 17.18
CA GLN A 117 0.96 11.58 15.92
C GLN A 117 -0.40 12.01 15.38
N ASP A 118 -1.37 11.10 15.36
CA ASP A 118 -2.75 11.37 14.92
C ASP A 118 -3.35 12.52 15.74
N ALA A 119 -3.15 12.50 17.05
CA ALA A 119 -3.64 13.53 17.96
C ALA A 119 -2.99 14.93 17.78
N LYS A 120 -1.85 15.04 17.09
CA LYS A 120 -1.20 16.35 16.81
C LYS A 120 -1.94 17.15 15.74
N THR A 121 -2.73 16.50 14.87
CA THR A 121 -3.41 17.16 13.77
C THR A 121 -4.91 17.20 14.05
N PRO A 122 -5.54 18.38 14.05
CA PRO A 122 -7.00 18.46 14.10
C PRO A 122 -7.63 17.74 12.91
N GLY A 123 -8.67 16.94 13.15
CA GLY A 123 -9.38 16.18 12.14
C GLY A 123 -8.84 14.75 11.96
N LEU A 124 -9.27 14.08 10.90
CA LEU A 124 -8.98 12.66 10.68
C LEU A 124 -7.56 12.50 10.13
N GLY A 125 -6.60 11.95 10.86
CA GLY A 125 -5.29 11.65 10.31
C GLY A 125 -4.31 12.82 10.24
N TRP A 126 -3.18 12.59 9.56
CA TRP A 126 -2.10 13.57 9.38
C TRP A 126 -1.48 13.49 7.97
N GLN A 127 -0.81 14.56 7.54
CA GLN A 127 -0.06 14.57 6.29
C GLN A 127 1.11 13.59 6.37
N CYS A 128 1.25 12.71 5.38
CA CYS A 128 2.30 11.73 5.34
C CYS A 128 2.69 11.43 3.89
N PHE A 129 3.96 11.56 3.51
CA PHE A 129 4.40 11.30 2.15
C PHE A 129 5.37 10.13 2.12
N GLY A 130 5.04 9.08 1.35
CA GLY A 130 5.91 7.91 1.16
C GLY A 130 6.09 6.99 2.38
N GLY A 131 5.40 7.25 3.49
CA GLY A 131 5.49 6.49 4.73
C GLY A 131 4.56 7.04 5.81
N THR A 132 4.63 6.48 7.02
CA THR A 132 3.81 6.95 8.15
C THR A 132 4.31 8.26 8.75
N GLY A 133 5.61 8.56 8.67
CA GLY A 133 6.23 9.74 9.28
C GLY A 133 6.23 9.71 10.82
N VAL A 134 6.15 8.51 11.41
CA VAL A 134 6.11 8.29 12.86
C VAL A 134 7.28 7.41 13.27
N ALA A 135 8.23 7.98 14.01
CA ALA A 135 9.46 7.30 14.41
C ALA A 135 9.18 5.92 15.05
N GLY A 136 9.79 4.87 14.49
CA GLY A 136 9.62 3.48 14.92
C GLY A 136 8.39 2.79 14.32
N ALA A 137 7.61 3.49 13.51
CA ALA A 137 6.49 2.98 12.74
C ALA A 137 6.63 3.30 11.24
N GLU A 138 7.83 3.63 10.77
CA GLU A 138 8.19 3.61 9.35
C GLU A 138 8.50 2.19 8.87
N VAL A 139 8.52 2.00 7.53
CA VAL A 139 8.83 0.69 6.92
C VAL A 139 10.33 0.43 6.79
N GLU A 140 11.10 1.46 6.44
CA GLU A 140 12.54 1.32 6.16
C GLU A 140 13.39 1.27 7.45
N GLU A 141 13.00 2.05 8.46
CA GLU A 141 13.78 2.25 9.69
C GLU A 141 13.02 1.85 10.96
N GLY A 142 11.73 1.54 10.82
CA GLY A 142 10.83 1.22 11.93
C GLY A 142 10.27 -0.20 11.84
N ASP A 143 9.29 -0.47 12.70
CA ASP A 143 8.72 -1.81 12.82
C ASP A 143 7.42 -1.98 12.01
N ALA A 144 7.01 -0.98 11.22
CA ALA A 144 5.80 -1.09 10.41
C ALA A 144 6.06 -1.94 9.16
N ALA A 145 5.11 -2.81 8.83
CA ALA A 145 5.16 -3.58 7.59
C ALA A 145 4.29 -2.91 6.52
N TRP A 146 4.82 -2.76 5.30
CA TRP A 146 4.01 -2.45 4.13
C TRP A 146 3.25 -3.71 3.70
N VAL A 147 1.92 -3.72 3.83
CA VAL A 147 1.13 -4.96 3.63
C VAL A 147 0.36 -4.98 2.32
N ASP A 148 -0.03 -3.81 1.79
CA ASP A 148 -0.81 -3.74 0.58
C ASP A 148 -0.67 -2.39 -0.13
N PRO A 149 -0.18 -2.36 -1.39
CA PRO A 149 -0.38 -1.25 -2.29
C PRO A 149 -1.66 -1.44 -3.11
N TRP A 150 -2.58 -0.50 -3.00
CA TRP A 150 -3.73 -0.40 -3.90
C TRP A 150 -3.55 0.75 -4.89
N ALA A 151 -3.92 0.49 -6.14
CA ALA A 151 -4.02 1.49 -7.18
C ALA A 151 -5.32 1.28 -7.97
N ARG A 152 -5.90 2.39 -8.43
CA ARG A 152 -7.03 2.30 -9.36
C ARG A 152 -6.58 1.64 -10.66
N LEU A 153 -7.19 0.52 -11.02
CA LEU A 153 -7.05 -0.05 -12.35
C LEU A 153 -7.85 0.79 -13.35
N VAL A 154 -7.17 1.59 -14.18
CA VAL A 154 -7.79 2.29 -15.30
C VAL A 154 -7.57 1.47 -16.57
N THR A 155 -8.60 0.73 -17.01
CA THR A 155 -8.57 0.07 -18.32
C THR A 155 -9.03 1.06 -19.38
N THR A 156 -8.11 1.73 -20.07
CA THR A 156 -8.45 2.48 -21.28
C THR A 156 -8.67 1.49 -22.43
N LYS A 157 -9.80 0.79 -22.45
CA LYS A 157 -10.22 0.01 -23.63
C LYS A 157 -11.18 0.87 -24.46
N GLY A 158 -10.63 1.47 -25.53
CA GLY A 158 -11.37 1.93 -26.71
C GLY A 158 -12.22 3.19 -26.53
N ARG A 159 -11.61 4.37 -26.72
CA ARG A 159 -12.32 5.51 -27.30
C ARG A 159 -11.96 5.53 -28.79
N SER A 160 -12.80 4.92 -29.62
CA SER A 160 -12.84 5.23 -31.05
C SER A 160 -13.97 6.23 -31.24
N GLU A 161 -13.61 7.41 -31.74
CA GLU A 161 -14.53 8.34 -32.41
C GLU A 161 -15.20 7.66 -33.63
#